data_AF-A0A1G6U2I7-F1
#
_entry.id   AF-A0A1G6U2I7-F1
#
_cell.length_a   1.000
_cell.length_b   1.000
_cell.length_c   1.000
_cell.angle_alpha   90.00
_cell.angle_beta   90.00
_cell.angle_gamma   90.00
#
_symmetry.space_group_name_H-M   'P 1'
#
loop_
_entity.id
_entity.type
_entity.pdbx_description
1 polymer ?
#
loop_
_entity_poly.entity_id
_entity_poly.type
_entity_poly.pdbx_seq_one_letter_code
_entity_poly.pdbx_strand_id
1 'polypeptide(L)'
;MKISSPLFVLSCCALLAACSAEAPSAAPAQATTAGGARAPLEDEYALKQQLRPFMSDRRVYEDTQVVAALAATRVAQMEWVKARDAHPALKAQVEKAEGLMSRATREAQSGDSDLAKQLATEAGMAKAELEQMALRLPDLTPLNQARQAAQREVERAQIEALKTLPEARALAERWEALLDGR
;
A
#
# COMPACT_ATOMS: atom_id res chain seq x y z
N MET A 1 -10.64 25.47 -12.52
CA MET A 1 -11.02 24.72 -11.31
C MET A 1 -10.03 23.57 -11.11
N LYS A 2 -9.18 23.63 -10.08
CA LYS A 2 -8.24 22.55 -9.73
C LYS A 2 -8.57 22.13 -8.31
N ILE A 3 -9.30 21.03 -8.15
CA ILE A 3 -9.45 20.35 -6.87
C ILE A 3 -8.49 19.16 -6.93
N SER A 4 -7.26 19.39 -6.48
CA SER A 4 -6.28 18.32 -6.30
C SER A 4 -6.36 17.95 -4.82
N SER A 5 -7.24 17.01 -4.48
CA SER A 5 -7.39 16.53 -3.10
C SER A 5 -6.21 15.63 -2.72
N PRO A 6 -5.39 16.01 -1.71
CA PRO A 6 -4.27 15.19 -1.23
C PRO A 6 -4.71 13.94 -0.43
N LEU A 7 -6.01 13.79 -0.18
CA LEU A 7 -6.58 12.71 0.63
C LEU A 7 -6.60 11.34 -0.06
N PHE A 8 -6.39 11.27 -1.38
CA PHE A 8 -6.46 9.99 -2.10
C PHE A 8 -5.14 9.19 -2.05
N VAL A 9 -3.99 9.87 -1.87
CA VAL A 9 -2.67 9.22 -1.84
C VAL A 9 -2.42 8.50 -0.50
N LEU A 10 -3.00 8.98 0.59
CA LEU A 10 -2.91 8.34 1.91
C LEU A 10 -3.77 7.06 2.04
N SER A 11 -4.77 6.86 1.17
CA SER A 11 -5.70 5.74 1.29
C SER A 11 -5.11 4.39 0.83
N CYS A 12 -4.08 4.38 -0.01
CA CYS A 12 -3.43 3.11 -0.42
C CYS A 12 -2.42 2.62 0.62
N CYS A 13 -1.75 3.52 1.35
CA CYS A 13 -0.84 3.13 2.43
C CYS A 13 -1.59 2.60 3.68
N ALA A 14 -2.84 3.04 3.90
CA ALA A 14 -3.63 2.60 5.03
C ALA A 14 -4.21 1.18 4.88
N LEU A 15 -4.50 0.71 3.65
CA LEU A 15 -5.06 -0.62 3.45
C LEU A 15 -4.06 -1.76 3.68
N LEU A 16 -2.75 -1.52 3.54
CA LEU A 16 -1.74 -2.50 3.93
C LEU A 16 -1.44 -2.51 5.45
N ALA A 17 -1.81 -1.44 6.16
CA ALA A 17 -1.62 -1.34 7.61
C ALA A 17 -2.79 -1.94 8.43
N ALA A 18 -3.98 -2.07 7.82
CA ALA A 18 -5.20 -2.52 8.51
C ALA A 18 -5.27 -4.03 8.80
N CYS A 19 -4.31 -4.83 8.33
CA CYS A 19 -4.18 -6.24 8.75
C CYS A 19 -3.26 -6.43 9.98
N SER A 20 -2.73 -5.36 10.58
CA SER A 20 -1.70 -5.47 11.62
C SER A 20 -2.03 -4.77 12.96
N ALA A 21 -3.29 -4.46 13.24
CA ALA A 21 -3.64 -3.79 14.49
C ALA A 21 -4.70 -4.55 15.29
N GLU A 22 -4.29 -5.65 15.95
CA GLU A 22 -4.79 -5.97 17.28
C GLU A 22 -3.80 -6.89 18.01
N ALA A 23 -2.97 -6.30 18.85
CA ALA A 23 -2.21 -7.03 19.86
C ALA A 23 -2.62 -6.48 21.23
N PRO A 24 -3.44 -7.19 22.02
CA PRO A 24 -3.63 -6.84 23.41
C PRO A 24 -2.39 -7.24 24.22
N SER A 25 -1.91 -6.29 24.99
CA SER A 25 -0.83 -6.41 25.98
C SER A 25 -1.27 -7.30 27.15
N ALA A 26 -0.53 -8.38 27.43
CA ALA A 26 0.08 -8.71 28.73
C ALA A 26 0.39 -10.22 28.90
N ALA A 27 1.56 -10.48 29.51
CA ALA A 27 2.10 -11.72 30.11
C ALA A 27 3.05 -12.60 29.25
N PRO A 28 4.19 -13.04 29.82
CA PRO A 28 5.25 -13.73 29.07
C PRO A 28 4.96 -15.24 29.02
N ALA A 29 4.71 -15.76 27.82
CA ALA A 29 4.58 -17.19 27.59
C ALA A 29 5.59 -17.62 26.52
N GLN A 30 6.67 -18.21 27.03
CA GLN A 30 7.39 -19.37 26.50
C GLN A 30 7.56 -19.47 24.97
N ALA A 31 8.85 -19.40 24.60
CA ALA A 31 9.39 -19.79 23.32
C ALA A 31 8.71 -21.07 22.77
N THR A 32 7.95 -20.91 21.70
CA THR A 32 7.59 -22.03 20.83
C THR A 32 7.84 -21.61 19.39
N THR A 33 8.74 -22.35 18.78
CA THR A 33 9.25 -22.29 17.41
C THR A 33 8.12 -22.26 16.37
N ALA A 34 7.93 -21.11 15.73
CA ALA A 34 7.30 -20.96 14.42
C ALA A 34 8.07 -19.90 13.61
N GLY A 35 9.39 -20.07 13.53
CA GLY A 35 10.28 -19.24 12.73
C GLY A 35 10.32 -19.76 11.30
N GLY A 36 9.83 -18.97 10.35
CA GLY A 36 9.97 -19.32 8.93
C GLY A 36 9.48 -18.24 7.96
N ALA A 37 8.36 -17.58 8.23
CA ALA A 37 7.76 -16.66 7.25
C ALA A 37 7.51 -15.23 7.76
N ARG A 38 7.63 -14.98 9.07
CA ARG A 38 7.28 -13.68 9.68
C ARG A 38 8.46 -12.71 9.80
N ALA A 39 9.66 -13.23 10.06
CA ALA A 39 10.89 -12.44 10.20
C ALA A 39 11.27 -11.59 8.96
N PRO A 40 11.24 -12.10 7.71
CA PRO A 40 11.78 -11.34 6.57
C PRO A 40 10.96 -10.11 6.19
N LEU A 41 9.66 -10.08 6.51
CA LEU A 41 8.80 -8.91 6.29
C LEU A 41 8.96 -7.85 7.38
N GLU A 42 9.12 -8.27 8.64
CA GLU A 42 9.41 -7.36 9.76
C GLU A 42 10.79 -6.71 9.59
N ASP A 43 11.77 -7.47 9.10
CA ASP A 43 13.12 -6.99 8.81
C ASP A 43 13.14 -5.97 7.65
N GLU A 44 12.39 -6.21 6.58
CA GLU A 44 12.26 -5.25 5.49
C GLU A 44 11.58 -3.97 5.95
N TYR A 45 10.49 -4.07 6.72
CA TYR A 45 9.79 -2.89 7.23
C TYR A 45 10.71 -2.05 8.14
N ALA A 46 11.41 -2.68 9.07
CA ALA A 46 12.36 -2.00 9.95
C ALA A 46 13.50 -1.33 9.17
N LEU A 47 13.96 -1.98 8.09
CA LEU A 47 14.99 -1.43 7.21
C LEU A 47 14.47 -0.22 6.40
N LYS A 48 13.28 -0.33 5.82
CA LYS A 48 12.62 0.79 5.11
C LYS A 48 12.37 1.98 6.03
N GLN A 49 12.09 1.77 7.31
CA GLN A 49 11.98 2.87 8.29
C GLN A 49 13.32 3.59 8.52
N GLN A 50 14.44 2.85 8.56
CA GLN A 50 15.78 3.45 8.65
C GLN A 50 16.16 4.19 7.36
N LEU A 51 15.69 3.74 6.20
CA LEU A 51 15.93 4.37 4.90
C LEU A 51 15.07 5.61 4.65
N ARG A 52 13.93 5.74 5.35
CA ARG A 52 12.96 6.82 5.14
C ARG A 52 13.57 8.24 5.10
N PRO A 53 14.51 8.63 5.98
CA PRO A 53 15.13 9.96 5.92
C PRO A 53 15.88 10.23 4.60
N PHE A 54 16.44 9.18 3.98
CA PHE A 54 17.19 9.27 2.73
C PHE A 54 16.29 9.20 1.50
N MET A 55 15.12 8.57 1.60
CA MET A 55 14.14 8.52 0.50
C MET A 55 13.57 9.90 0.15
N SER A 56 13.60 10.85 1.09
CA SER A 56 13.26 12.26 0.84
C SER A 56 14.44 13.11 0.36
N ASP A 57 15.65 12.55 0.25
CA ASP A 57 16.78 13.25 -0.34
C ASP A 57 16.46 13.55 -1.81
N ARG A 58 16.73 14.78 -2.23
CA ARG A 58 16.44 15.27 -3.56
C ARG A 58 17.06 14.38 -4.64
N ARG A 59 18.27 13.86 -4.41
CA ARG A 59 18.99 12.98 -5.35
C ARG A 59 18.26 11.67 -5.59
N VAL A 60 17.45 11.22 -4.63
CA VAL A 60 16.68 9.97 -4.68
C VAL A 60 15.28 10.22 -5.21
N TYR A 61 14.58 11.23 -4.69
CA TYR A 61 13.20 11.50 -5.07
C TYR A 61 13.06 12.10 -6.49
N GLU A 62 14.04 12.90 -6.93
CA GLU A 62 14.08 13.45 -8.29
C GLU A 62 14.85 12.55 -9.27
N ASP A 63 15.33 11.39 -8.83
CA ASP A 63 15.99 10.45 -9.73
C ASP A 63 15.04 10.05 -10.87
N THR A 64 15.55 10.12 -12.10
CA THR A 64 14.71 9.93 -13.30
C THR A 64 14.14 8.52 -13.38
N GLN A 65 14.88 7.50 -12.95
CA GLN A 65 14.40 6.12 -12.94
C GLN A 65 13.36 5.92 -11.85
N VAL A 66 13.56 6.50 -10.66
CA VAL A 66 12.57 6.48 -9.57
C VAL A 66 11.26 7.15 -10.01
N VAL A 67 11.33 8.34 -10.62
CA VAL A 67 10.15 9.06 -11.11
C VAL A 67 9.44 8.27 -12.21
N ALA A 68 10.17 7.69 -13.15
CA ALA A 68 9.58 6.88 -14.21
C ALA A 68 8.91 5.61 -13.67
N ALA A 69 9.54 4.91 -12.72
CA ALA A 69 8.98 3.72 -12.08
C ALA A 69 7.72 4.04 -11.27
N LEU A 70 7.71 5.18 -10.55
CA LEU A 70 6.53 5.67 -9.82
C LEU A 70 5.37 5.98 -10.78
N ALA A 71 5.67 6.60 -11.94
CA ALA A 71 4.66 6.86 -12.96
C ALA A 71 4.08 5.56 -13.53
N ALA A 72 4.93 4.57 -13.85
CA ALA A 72 4.49 3.25 -14.32
C ALA A 72 3.61 2.53 -13.29
N THR A 73 4.00 2.59 -12.01
CA THR A 73 3.22 2.01 -10.90
C THR A 73 1.85 2.66 -10.78
N ARG A 74 1.76 3.99 -10.94
CA ARG A 74 0.49 4.70 -10.93
C ARG A 74 -0.42 4.26 -12.08
N VAL A 75 0.12 4.10 -13.29
CA VAL A 75 -0.65 3.61 -14.44
C VAL A 75 -1.16 2.19 -14.18
N ALA A 76 -0.28 1.28 -13.74
CA ALA A 76 -0.67 -0.10 -13.44
C ALA A 76 -1.73 -0.20 -12.32
N GLN A 77 -1.60 0.62 -11.28
CA GLN A 77 -2.60 0.72 -10.21
C GLN A 77 -3.95 1.25 -10.72
N MET A 78 -3.94 2.22 -11.63
CA MET A 78 -5.18 2.74 -12.23
C MET A 78 -5.90 1.69 -13.08
N GLU A 79 -5.17 0.97 -13.93
CA GLU A 79 -5.74 -0.10 -14.74
C GLU A 79 -6.27 -1.25 -13.87
N TRP A 80 -5.56 -1.61 -12.79
CA TRP A 80 -6.05 -2.56 -11.79
C TRP A 80 -7.38 -2.13 -11.17
N VAL A 81 -7.46 -0.90 -10.64
CA VAL A 81 -8.68 -0.38 -10.00
C VAL A 81 -9.84 -0.34 -10.99
N LYS A 82 -9.59 0.16 -12.21
CA LYS A 82 -10.61 0.25 -13.26
C LYS A 82 -11.17 -1.13 -13.63
N ALA A 83 -10.30 -2.12 -13.82
CA ALA A 83 -10.73 -3.47 -14.17
C ALA A 83 -11.47 -4.16 -13.01
N ARG A 84 -10.97 -3.98 -11.77
CA ARG A 84 -11.62 -4.49 -10.56
C ARG A 84 -13.02 -3.92 -10.39
N ASP A 85 -13.16 -2.60 -10.47
CA ASP A 85 -14.43 -1.92 -10.21
C ASP A 85 -15.45 -2.17 -11.34
N ALA A 86 -14.99 -2.47 -12.55
CA ALA A 86 -15.83 -2.87 -13.67
C ALA A 86 -16.21 -4.37 -13.67
N HIS A 87 -15.61 -5.19 -12.81
CA HIS A 87 -15.81 -6.64 -12.85
C HIS A 87 -17.21 -7.04 -12.35
N PRO A 88 -18.03 -7.78 -13.13
CA PRO A 88 -19.42 -8.09 -12.76
C PRO A 88 -19.57 -8.80 -11.41
N ALA A 89 -18.66 -9.74 -11.09
CA ALA A 89 -18.67 -10.48 -9.83
C ALA A 89 -18.37 -9.60 -8.59
N LEU A 90 -17.83 -8.40 -8.78
CA LEU A 90 -17.47 -7.48 -7.68
C LEU A 90 -18.46 -6.33 -7.52
N LYS A 91 -19.41 -6.17 -8.46
CA LYS A 91 -20.33 -5.03 -8.54
C LYS A 91 -21.02 -4.70 -7.21
N ALA A 92 -21.60 -5.70 -6.54
CA ALA A 92 -22.31 -5.47 -5.29
C ALA A 92 -21.40 -4.92 -4.17
N GLN A 93 -20.15 -5.38 -4.13
CA GLN A 93 -19.18 -4.91 -3.13
C GLN A 93 -18.66 -3.51 -3.47
N VAL A 94 -18.48 -3.20 -4.75
CA VAL A 94 -18.15 -1.84 -5.22
C VAL A 94 -19.26 -0.86 -4.80
N GLU A 95 -20.52 -1.19 -5.13
CA GLU A 95 -21.69 -0.36 -4.78
C GLU A 95 -21.82 -0.14 -3.26
N LYS A 96 -21.57 -1.18 -2.46
CA LYS A 96 -21.52 -1.08 -0.99
C LYS A 96 -20.45 -0.09 -0.52
N ALA A 97 -19.21 -0.24 -1.00
CA ALA A 97 -18.08 0.60 -0.61
C ALA A 97 -18.28 2.08 -1.02
N GLU A 98 -18.79 2.32 -2.23
CA GLU A 98 -19.08 3.66 -2.74
C GLU A 98 -20.27 4.31 -2.01
N GLY A 99 -21.33 3.54 -1.74
CA GLY A 99 -22.50 4.00 -0.99
C GLY A 99 -22.14 4.45 0.43
N LEU A 100 -21.31 3.66 1.13
CA LEU A 100 -20.81 4.02 2.47
C LEU A 100 -19.96 5.29 2.45
N MET A 101 -19.05 5.43 1.48
CA MET A 101 -18.18 6.60 1.35
C MET A 101 -18.97 7.87 0.98
N SER A 102 -19.94 7.75 0.08
CA SER A 102 -20.85 8.83 -0.30
C SER A 102 -21.65 9.31 0.92
N ARG A 103 -22.16 8.37 1.72
CA ARG A 103 -22.86 8.69 2.97
C ARG A 103 -21.92 9.36 3.97
N ALA A 104 -20.73 8.81 4.20
CA ALA A 104 -19.72 9.40 5.09
C ALA A 104 -19.43 10.87 4.73
N THR A 105 -19.31 11.17 3.43
CA THR A 105 -19.08 12.53 2.94
C THR A 105 -20.26 13.46 3.24
N ARG A 106 -21.49 12.99 3.07
CA ARG A 106 -22.69 13.77 3.41
C ARG A 106 -22.79 14.05 4.90
N GLU A 107 -22.51 13.06 5.74
CA GLU A 107 -22.55 13.26 7.20
C GLU A 107 -21.44 14.19 7.70
N ALA A 108 -20.25 14.12 7.08
CA ALA A 108 -19.18 15.06 7.37
C ALA A 108 -19.57 16.51 7.02
N GLN A 109 -20.37 16.70 5.97
CA GLN A 109 -20.89 18.01 5.55
C GLN A 109 -22.07 18.48 6.41
N SER A 110 -22.90 17.57 6.94
CA SER A 110 -24.04 17.88 7.80
C SER A 110 -23.63 18.22 9.23
N GLY A 111 -22.39 17.91 9.63
CA GLY A 111 -21.82 18.20 10.94
C GLY A 111 -21.78 17.01 11.89
N ASP A 112 -22.26 15.83 11.48
CA ASP A 112 -22.15 14.60 12.26
C ASP A 112 -20.80 13.92 11.98
N SER A 113 -19.76 14.42 12.65
CA SER A 113 -18.39 13.96 12.47
C SER A 113 -18.18 12.50 12.89
N ASP A 114 -18.93 12.02 13.89
CA ASP A 114 -18.72 10.69 14.45
C ASP A 114 -19.37 9.62 13.58
N LEU A 115 -20.59 9.87 13.08
CA LEU A 115 -21.21 9.02 12.07
C LEU A 115 -20.39 9.00 10.78
N ALA A 116 -19.86 10.16 10.34
CA ALA A 116 -19.00 10.23 9.17
C ALA A 116 -17.74 9.36 9.29
N LYS A 117 -17.08 9.37 10.46
CA LYS A 117 -15.89 8.53 10.74
C LYS A 117 -16.25 7.04 10.74
N GLN A 118 -17.37 6.67 11.37
CA GLN A 118 -17.83 5.29 11.39
C GLN A 118 -18.07 4.78 9.96
N LEU A 119 -18.83 5.52 9.16
CA LEU A 119 -19.12 5.17 7.78
C LEU A 119 -17.86 5.12 6.91
N ALA A 120 -16.90 6.03 7.12
CA ALA A 120 -15.62 5.99 6.41
C ALA A 120 -14.80 4.74 6.76
N THR A 121 -14.85 4.31 8.03
CA THR A 121 -14.21 3.08 8.50
C THR A 121 -14.86 1.85 7.86
N GLU A 122 -16.19 1.78 7.86
CA GLU A 122 -16.94 0.71 7.20
C GLU A 122 -16.67 0.66 5.69
N ALA A 123 -16.59 1.82 5.03
CA ALA A 123 -16.19 1.91 3.63
C ALA A 123 -14.76 1.39 3.41
N GLY A 124 -13.84 1.67 4.33
CA GLY A 124 -12.48 1.14 4.32
C GLY A 124 -12.44 -0.39 4.40
N MET A 125 -13.21 -0.98 5.32
CA MET A 125 -13.35 -2.44 5.43
C MET A 125 -13.95 -3.05 4.16
N ALA A 126 -15.01 -2.43 3.61
CA ALA A 126 -15.63 -2.90 2.37
C ALA A 126 -14.66 -2.86 1.17
N LYS A 127 -13.79 -1.84 1.09
CA LYS A 127 -12.73 -1.78 0.06
C LYS A 127 -11.64 -2.84 0.27
N ALA A 128 -11.30 -3.15 1.52
CA ALA A 128 -10.33 -4.22 1.81
C ALA A 128 -10.88 -5.58 1.39
N GLU A 129 -12.14 -5.87 1.71
CA GLU A 129 -12.85 -7.06 1.23
C GLU A 129 -12.88 -7.12 -0.31
N LEU A 130 -13.19 -6.00 -0.98
CA LEU A 130 -13.19 -5.90 -2.43
C LEU A 130 -11.83 -6.28 -3.04
N GLU A 131 -10.73 -5.77 -2.48
CA GLU A 131 -9.39 -6.12 -2.93
C GLU A 131 -9.10 -7.62 -2.73
N GLN A 132 -9.47 -8.20 -1.60
CA GLN A 132 -9.30 -9.64 -1.34
C GLN A 132 -10.11 -10.51 -2.30
N MET A 133 -11.33 -10.08 -2.65
CA MET A 133 -12.14 -10.77 -3.66
C MET A 133 -11.48 -10.67 -5.04
N ALA A 134 -11.00 -9.48 -5.42
CA ALA A 134 -10.34 -9.24 -6.70
C ALA A 134 -9.09 -10.10 -6.90
N LEU A 135 -8.28 -10.27 -5.85
CA LEU A 135 -7.07 -11.11 -5.88
C LEU A 135 -7.36 -12.59 -6.15
N ARG A 136 -8.60 -13.06 -5.96
CA ARG A 136 -9.01 -14.45 -6.21
C ARG A 136 -9.57 -14.65 -7.62
N LEU A 137 -9.74 -13.58 -8.41
CA LEU A 137 -10.31 -13.66 -9.75
C LEU A 137 -9.22 -13.89 -10.80
N PRO A 138 -9.29 -15.00 -11.57
CA PRO A 138 -8.31 -15.30 -12.61
C PRO A 138 -8.17 -14.18 -13.65
N ASP A 139 -9.29 -13.58 -14.08
CA ASP A 139 -9.33 -12.54 -15.11
C ASP A 139 -8.58 -11.27 -14.72
N LEU A 140 -8.41 -11.03 -13.42
CA LEU A 140 -7.67 -9.87 -12.90
C LEU A 140 -6.20 -10.20 -12.61
N THR A 141 -5.82 -11.48 -12.58
CA THR A 141 -4.46 -11.93 -12.23
C THR A 141 -3.36 -11.24 -13.07
N PRO A 142 -3.48 -11.12 -14.40
CA PRO A 142 -2.44 -10.44 -15.20
C PRO A 142 -2.23 -8.97 -14.80
N LEU A 143 -3.31 -8.25 -14.49
CA LEU A 143 -3.23 -6.86 -14.04
C LEU A 143 -2.64 -6.74 -12.64
N ASN A 144 -2.95 -7.68 -11.74
CA ASN A 144 -2.31 -7.73 -10.42
C ASN A 144 -0.81 -8.00 -10.55
N GLN A 145 -0.40 -8.93 -11.42
CA GLN A 145 1.01 -9.22 -11.70
C GLN A 145 1.73 -8.01 -12.27
N ALA A 146 1.13 -7.31 -13.25
CA ALA A 146 1.69 -6.08 -13.82
C ALA A 146 1.87 -4.98 -12.76
N ARG A 147 0.88 -4.81 -11.87
CA ARG A 147 0.98 -3.90 -10.72
C ARG A 147 2.14 -4.27 -9.79
N GLN A 148 2.24 -5.54 -9.41
CA GLN A 148 3.30 -6.01 -8.52
C GLN A 148 4.69 -5.85 -9.16
N ALA A 149 4.81 -6.13 -10.46
CA ALA A 149 6.05 -5.93 -11.21
C ALA A 149 6.45 -4.46 -11.23
N ALA A 150 5.51 -3.54 -11.52
CA ALA A 150 5.78 -2.11 -11.50
C ALA A 150 6.25 -1.62 -10.11
N GLN A 151 5.66 -2.15 -9.03
CA GLN A 151 6.09 -1.83 -7.68
C GLN A 151 7.52 -2.30 -7.39
N ARG A 152 7.90 -3.50 -7.85
CA ARG A 152 9.28 -4.00 -7.69
C ARG A 152 10.30 -3.13 -8.43
N GLU A 153 9.93 -2.59 -9.59
CA GLU A 153 10.80 -1.67 -10.32
C GLU A 153 11.01 -0.34 -9.57
N VAL A 154 10.01 0.14 -8.83
CA VAL A 154 10.19 1.30 -7.92
C VAL A 154 11.20 0.98 -6.83
N GLU A 155 11.08 -0.19 -6.21
CA GLU A 155 11.99 -0.61 -5.13
C GLU A 155 13.44 -0.71 -5.64
N ARG A 156 13.64 -1.31 -6.82
CA ARG A 156 14.97 -1.38 -7.47
C ARG A 156 15.52 0.00 -7.80
N ALA A 157 14.73 0.86 -8.44
CA ALA A 157 15.17 2.22 -8.77
C ALA A 157 15.53 3.03 -7.51
N GLN A 158 14.75 2.88 -6.43
CA GLN A 158 15.03 3.52 -5.15
C GLN A 158 16.32 2.99 -4.52
N ILE A 159 16.57 1.68 -4.55
CA ILE A 159 17.81 1.08 -4.08
C ILE A 159 19.01 1.64 -4.84
N GLU A 160 18.95 1.66 -6.16
CA GLU A 160 20.05 2.19 -6.99
C GLU A 160 20.32 3.66 -6.70
N ALA A 161 19.26 4.47 -6.58
CA ALA A 161 19.41 5.87 -6.21
C ALA A 161 19.99 6.04 -4.79
N LEU A 162 19.58 5.22 -3.82
CA LEU A 162 20.10 5.27 -2.44
C LEU A 162 21.57 4.83 -2.36
N LYS A 163 22.04 3.91 -3.21
CA LYS A 163 23.45 3.50 -3.27
C LYS A 163 24.38 4.64 -3.68
N THR A 164 23.86 5.69 -4.33
CA THR A 164 24.64 6.89 -4.64
C THR A 164 24.93 7.76 -3.41
N LEU A 165 24.22 7.52 -2.30
CA LEU A 165 24.40 8.21 -1.04
C LEU A 165 25.34 7.41 -0.13
N PRO A 166 26.53 7.92 0.23
CA PRO A 166 27.45 7.21 1.13
C PRO A 166 26.79 6.80 2.45
N GLU A 167 25.98 7.68 3.02
CA GLU A 167 25.25 7.51 4.27
C GLU A 167 24.13 6.45 4.23
N ALA A 168 23.57 6.14 3.05
CA ALA A 168 22.47 5.18 2.90
C ALA A 168 22.88 3.86 2.24
N ARG A 169 24.06 3.81 1.62
CA ARG A 169 24.51 2.68 0.79
C ARG A 169 24.44 1.33 1.48
N ALA A 170 24.96 1.21 2.70
CA ALA A 170 24.93 -0.06 3.44
C ALA A 170 23.50 -0.53 3.75
N LEU A 171 22.57 0.40 3.98
CA LEU A 171 21.16 0.07 4.19
C LEU A 171 20.47 -0.32 2.87
N ALA A 172 20.83 0.32 1.76
CA ALA A 172 20.32 -0.02 0.43
C ALA A 172 20.76 -1.40 -0.05
N GLU A 173 22.03 -1.76 0.14
CA GLU A 173 22.57 -3.10 -0.18
C GLU A 173 21.90 -4.20 0.67
N ARG A 174 21.62 -3.91 1.96
CA ARG A 174 20.81 -4.81 2.80
C ARG A 174 19.38 -4.98 2.29
N TRP A 175 18.79 -3.91 1.74
CA TRP A 175 17.43 -3.97 1.22
C TRP A 175 17.38 -4.76 -0.08
N GLU A 176 18.35 -4.58 -0.97
CA GLU A 176 18.53 -5.38 -2.17
C GLU A 176 18.60 -6.89 -1.86
N ALA A 177 19.43 -7.28 -0.89
CA ALA A 177 19.55 -8.68 -0.49
C ALA A 177 18.22 -9.27 0.03
N LEU A 178 17.40 -8.47 0.71
CA LEU A 178 16.06 -8.89 1.16
C LEU A 178 15.05 -9.01 0.01
N LEU A 179 15.24 -8.26 -1.09
CA LEU A 179 14.39 -8.36 -2.28
C LEU A 179 14.76 -9.57 -3.13
N ASP A 180 16.06 -9.85 -3.30
CA ASP A 180 16.54 -10.99 -4.09
C ASP A 180 16.25 -12.35 -3.42
N GLY A 181 16.05 -12.36 -2.11
CA GLY A 181 15.66 -13.55 -1.35
C GLY A 181 14.17 -13.93 -1.41
N ARG A 182 13.35 -13.27 -2.25
CA ARG A 182 11.88 -13.45 -2.34
C ARG A 182 11.41 -14.29 -3.52
#